data_AF-A0A7S0TVY9-F1
#
_entry.id   AF-A0A7S0TVY9-F1
#
_cell.length_a   1.000
_cell.length_b   1.000
_cell.length_c   1.000
_cell.angle_alpha   90.00
_cell.angle_beta   90.00
_cell.angle_gamma   90.00
#
_symmetry.space_group_name_H-M   'P 1'
#
loop_
_entity.id
_entity.type
_entity.pdbx_description
1 polymer ?
#
loop_
_entity_poly.entity_id
_entity_poly.type
_entity_poly.pdbx_seq_one_letter_code
_entity_poly.pdbx_strand_id
1 'polypeptide(L)'
;GGGKKKRKYYDFDPVPVETIDSLGLKRLDLIKIDAQGFEEKVLEGAKVTIKTCLPDIYMEYESESLDLYHKIKHISDAYKCYHHSPFIFRKHNFNANDINIFGEVRSFNVLCVARKGRDAIPVPAPLVSRDLDKITLPVITQNGKKP
;
A
#
# COMPACT_ATOMS: atom_id res chain seq x y z
N GLY A 1 36.66 -19.94 -25.91
CA GLY A 1 35.26 -20.38 -25.78
C GLY A 1 34.45 -19.28 -25.15
N GLY A 2 33.43 -18.76 -25.85
CA GLY A 2 32.61 -17.65 -25.39
C GLY A 2 31.13 -18.03 -25.42
N GLY A 3 30.57 -18.38 -24.27
CA GLY A 3 29.14 -18.64 -24.11
C GLY A 3 28.35 -17.34 -24.20
N LYS A 4 27.60 -17.15 -25.29
CA LYS A 4 26.65 -16.02 -25.43
C LYS A 4 25.49 -16.23 -24.45
N LYS A 5 25.35 -15.35 -23.45
CA LYS A 5 24.18 -15.28 -22.57
C LYS A 5 22.93 -14.97 -23.41
N LYS A 6 21.93 -15.85 -23.38
CA LYS A 6 20.61 -15.61 -23.99
C LYS A 6 19.90 -14.49 -23.21
N ARG A 7 19.56 -13.38 -23.87
CA ARG A 7 18.70 -12.33 -23.29
C ARG A 7 17.25 -12.84 -23.31
N LYS A 8 16.57 -12.82 -22.16
CA LYS A 8 15.12 -13.07 -22.08
C LYS A 8 14.40 -11.82 -22.58
N TYR A 9 13.64 -11.94 -23.66
CA TYR A 9 12.65 -10.93 -24.06
C TYR A 9 11.36 -11.24 -23.29
N TYR A 10 10.80 -10.24 -22.61
CA TYR A 10 9.43 -10.28 -22.11
C TYR A 10 8.57 -9.55 -23.12
N ASP A 11 7.47 -10.17 -23.53
CA ASP A 11 6.43 -9.55 -24.37
C ASP A 11 5.47 -8.81 -23.42
N PHE A 12 5.23 -7.53 -23.66
CA PHE A 12 4.36 -6.69 -22.81
C PHE A 12 3.25 -6.09 -23.67
N ASP A 13 2.00 -6.22 -23.22
CA ASP A 13 0.88 -5.53 -23.82
C ASP A 13 0.78 -4.10 -23.27
N PRO A 14 0.70 -3.07 -24.13
CA PRO A 14 0.50 -1.70 -23.66
C PRO A 14 -0.92 -1.56 -23.09
N VAL A 15 -1.03 -0.86 -21.95
CA VAL A 15 -2.30 -0.49 -21.32
C VAL A 15 -2.41 1.03 -21.23
N PRO A 16 -3.59 1.63 -21.51
CA PRO A 16 -3.82 3.05 -21.26
C PRO A 16 -3.67 3.37 -19.77
N VAL A 17 -3.12 4.54 -19.45
CA VAL A 17 -2.93 5.02 -18.08
C VAL A 17 -3.48 6.44 -17.97
N GLU A 18 -4.27 6.69 -16.93
CA GLU A 18 -4.79 8.01 -16.58
C GLU A 18 -4.45 8.35 -15.12
N THR A 19 -4.50 9.64 -14.79
CA THR A 19 -4.27 10.11 -13.42
C THR A 19 -5.60 10.16 -12.66
N ILE A 20 -5.57 10.03 -11.34
CA ILE A 20 -6.80 10.22 -10.54
C ILE A 20 -7.29 11.67 -10.65
N ASP A 21 -6.38 12.63 -10.77
CA ASP A 21 -6.69 14.04 -10.94
C ASP A 21 -7.45 14.32 -12.25
N SER A 22 -7.18 13.58 -13.34
CA SER A 22 -7.91 13.78 -14.61
C SER A 22 -9.38 13.37 -14.53
N LEU A 23 -9.76 12.56 -13.54
CA LEU A 23 -11.15 12.18 -13.32
C LEU A 23 -12.02 13.34 -12.79
N GLY A 24 -11.41 14.44 -12.33
CA GLY A 24 -12.13 15.65 -11.93
C GLY A 24 -13.12 15.45 -10.76
N LEU A 25 -12.85 14.46 -9.91
CA LEU A 25 -13.74 14.05 -8.83
C LEU A 25 -14.03 15.20 -7.86
N LYS A 26 -15.31 15.43 -7.57
CA LYS A 26 -15.75 16.44 -6.58
C LYS A 26 -15.87 15.88 -5.17
N ARG A 27 -15.89 14.55 -5.05
CA ARG A 27 -15.94 13.82 -3.79
C ARG A 27 -15.21 12.51 -3.96
N LEU A 28 -14.32 12.22 -3.00
CA LEU A 28 -13.65 10.94 -2.87
C LEU A 28 -13.43 10.66 -1.39
N ASP A 29 -13.92 9.51 -0.91
CA ASP A 29 -13.87 9.16 0.51
C ASP A 29 -12.72 8.19 0.84
N LEU A 30 -12.33 7.32 -0.09
CA LEU A 30 -11.29 6.31 0.10
C LEU A 30 -10.53 6.04 -1.22
N ILE A 31 -9.22 5.87 -1.13
CA ILE A 31 -8.36 5.33 -2.18
C ILE A 31 -7.74 4.01 -1.68
N LYS A 32 -7.95 2.91 -2.41
CA LYS A 32 -7.13 1.70 -2.29
C LYS A 32 -6.05 1.72 -3.37
N ILE A 33 -4.79 1.56 -2.97
CA ILE A 33 -3.65 1.47 -3.88
C ILE A 33 -3.01 0.09 -3.74
N ASP A 34 -2.88 -0.59 -4.87
CA ASP A 34 -2.33 -1.94 -5.02
C ASP A 34 -1.93 -2.09 -6.50
N ALA A 35 -0.86 -1.41 -6.86
CA ALA A 35 -0.53 -1.12 -8.26
C ALA A 35 0.73 -1.87 -8.70
N GLN A 36 1.15 -2.89 -7.94
CA GLN A 36 2.25 -3.80 -8.26
C GLN A 36 3.53 -3.04 -8.64
N GLY A 37 3.90 -2.04 -7.83
CA GLY A 37 5.11 -1.22 -8.00
C GLY A 37 4.86 0.18 -8.59
N PHE A 38 3.60 0.54 -8.88
CA PHE A 38 3.22 1.86 -9.39
C PHE A 38 2.58 2.76 -8.33
N GLU A 39 2.63 2.38 -7.05
CA GLU A 39 1.97 3.08 -5.92
C GLU A 39 2.34 4.56 -5.87
N GLU A 40 3.63 4.87 -6.03
CA GLU A 40 4.10 6.25 -6.09
C GLU A 40 3.43 7.03 -7.21
N LYS A 41 3.39 6.49 -8.43
CA LYS A 41 2.80 7.19 -9.58
C LYS A 41 1.31 7.42 -9.38
N VAL A 42 0.61 6.51 -8.70
CA VAL A 42 -0.79 6.72 -8.30
C VAL A 42 -0.90 7.92 -7.37
N LEU A 43 -0.06 8.01 -6.32
CA LEU A 43 -0.04 9.17 -5.42
C LEU A 43 0.29 10.46 -6.17
N GLU A 44 1.22 10.43 -7.12
CA GLU A 44 1.59 11.59 -7.93
C GLU A 44 0.45 12.07 -8.83
N GLY A 45 -0.23 11.14 -9.49
CA GLY A 45 -1.40 11.42 -10.31
C GLY A 45 -2.66 11.77 -9.52
N ALA A 46 -2.63 11.72 -8.19
CA ALA A 46 -3.75 12.03 -7.31
C ALA A 46 -3.51 13.28 -6.44
N LYS A 47 -2.41 14.01 -6.63
CA LYS A 47 -1.97 15.10 -5.75
C LYS A 47 -3.07 16.16 -5.54
N VAL A 48 -3.77 16.58 -6.59
CA VAL A 48 -4.85 17.58 -6.48
C VAL A 48 -6.08 17.00 -5.80
N THR A 49 -6.48 15.79 -6.15
CA THR A 49 -7.63 15.08 -5.60
C THR A 49 -7.44 14.79 -4.11
N ILE A 50 -6.24 14.34 -3.71
CA ILE A 50 -5.89 14.10 -2.31
C ILE A 50 -5.97 15.40 -1.50
N LYS A 51 -5.51 16.53 -2.04
CA LYS A 51 -5.57 17.83 -1.35
C LYS A 51 -6.98 18.38 -1.22
N THR A 52 -7.82 18.18 -2.24
CA THR A 52 -9.16 18.78 -2.31
C THR A 52 -10.24 17.92 -1.67
N CYS A 53 -10.20 16.59 -1.87
CA CYS A 53 -11.18 15.65 -1.33
C CYS A 53 -10.76 15.06 0.01
N LEU A 54 -9.45 15.02 0.29
CA LEU A 54 -8.86 14.46 1.50
C LEU A 54 -9.37 13.03 1.82
N PRO A 55 -9.33 12.07 0.88
CA PRO A 55 -9.83 10.72 1.10
C PRO A 55 -8.96 9.96 2.11
N ASP A 56 -9.53 8.97 2.80
CA ASP A 56 -8.69 7.98 3.47
C ASP A 56 -7.88 7.20 2.41
N ILE A 57 -6.68 6.73 2.74
CA ILE A 57 -5.81 6.03 1.81
C ILE A 57 -5.40 4.71 2.44
N TYR A 58 -5.63 3.60 1.74
CA TYR A 58 -5.12 2.29 2.11
C TYR A 58 -4.25 1.76 0.98
N MET A 59 -2.97 1.52 1.23
CA MET A 59 -1.99 1.27 0.18
C MET A 59 -1.11 0.07 0.54
N GLU A 60 -0.91 -0.83 -0.41
CA GLU A 60 0.11 -1.90 -0.29
C GLU A 60 1.53 -1.30 -0.38
N TYR A 61 2.51 -1.91 0.27
CA TYR A 61 3.92 -1.62 0.04
C TYR A 61 4.75 -2.90 0.05
N GLU A 62 5.64 -3.04 -0.95
CA GLU A 62 6.72 -4.03 -0.96
C GLU A 62 8.00 -3.36 -0.45
N SER A 63 8.28 -3.48 0.85
CA SER A 63 9.55 -3.13 1.54
C SER A 63 10.48 -2.05 0.92
N GLU A 64 10.09 -0.78 1.05
CA GLU A 64 10.89 0.41 1.46
C GLU A 64 9.89 1.48 1.92
N SER A 65 9.03 1.14 2.90
CA SER A 65 7.78 1.85 3.16
C SER A 65 7.91 3.25 3.75
N LEU A 66 9.12 3.68 4.12
CA LEU A 66 9.36 5.03 4.63
C LEU A 66 9.05 6.06 3.54
N ASP A 67 9.48 5.82 2.31
CA ASP A 67 9.39 6.78 1.21
C ASP A 67 7.94 7.06 0.79
N LEU A 68 7.11 6.01 0.74
CA LEU A 68 5.69 6.15 0.43
C LEU A 68 4.92 6.87 1.54
N TYR A 69 5.26 6.61 2.80
CA TYR A 69 4.72 7.36 3.93
C TYR A 69 5.12 8.84 3.88
N HIS A 70 6.40 9.13 3.63
CA HIS A 70 6.90 10.48 3.47
C HIS A 70 6.21 11.20 2.32
N LYS A 71 5.90 10.52 1.20
CA LYS A 71 5.13 11.10 0.09
C LYS A 71 3.73 11.52 0.51
N ILE A 72 3.01 10.69 1.24
CA ILE A 72 1.68 11.07 1.75
C ILE A 72 1.79 12.29 2.67
N LYS A 73 2.79 12.32 3.56
CA LYS A 73 3.07 13.49 4.43
C LYS A 73 3.42 14.75 3.64
N HIS A 74 4.23 14.64 2.59
CA HIS A 74 4.56 15.76 1.70
C HIS A 74 3.35 16.28 0.92
N ILE A 75 2.36 15.44 0.62
CA ILE A 75 1.12 15.86 -0.03
C ILE A 75 0.21 16.58 0.97
N SER A 76 0.11 16.08 2.21
CA SER A 76 -0.68 16.69 3.29
C SER A 76 -0.28 16.21 4.69
N ASP A 77 -0.15 17.16 5.62
CA ASP A 77 0.05 16.88 7.06
C ASP A 77 -1.23 16.42 7.78
N ALA A 78 -2.38 16.45 7.10
CA ALA A 78 -3.67 16.10 7.68
C ALA A 78 -3.88 14.60 7.89
N TYR A 79 -2.93 13.74 7.51
CA TYR A 79 -3.06 12.30 7.67
C TYR A 79 -2.44 11.77 8.97
N LYS A 80 -3.15 10.84 9.61
CA LYS A 80 -2.57 9.92 10.59
C LYS A 80 -2.50 8.52 9.97
N CYS A 81 -1.30 7.97 9.88
CA CYS A 81 -1.06 6.71 9.19
C CYS A 81 -0.71 5.58 10.17
N TYR A 82 -1.10 4.36 9.81
CA TYR A 82 -1.01 3.14 10.60
C TYR A 82 -0.56 1.99 9.69
N HIS A 83 0.37 1.14 10.11
CA HIS A 83 0.64 -0.08 9.36
C HIS A 83 -0.49 -1.10 9.57
N HIS A 84 -0.71 -1.88 8.54
CA HIS A 84 -1.56 -3.04 8.54
C HIS A 84 -0.83 -4.21 7.89
N SER A 85 -0.57 -5.26 8.67
CA SER A 85 0.10 -6.46 8.16
C SER A 85 -0.74 -7.71 8.41
N PRO A 86 -1.89 -7.87 7.73
CA PRO A 86 -2.73 -9.05 7.91
C PRO A 86 -2.07 -10.29 7.29
N PHE A 87 -2.29 -11.45 7.92
CA PHE A 87 -2.09 -12.72 7.22
C PHE A 87 -2.99 -12.77 5.98
N ILE A 88 -2.45 -13.30 4.88
CA ILE A 88 -3.22 -13.44 3.63
C ILE A 88 -4.23 -14.59 3.70
N PHE A 89 -4.10 -15.46 4.71
CA PHE A 89 -5.08 -16.50 5.05
C PHE A 89 -5.79 -16.21 6.37
N ARG A 90 -7.10 -16.50 6.41
CA ARG A 90 -7.91 -16.55 7.64
C ARG A 90 -8.76 -17.82 7.63
N LYS A 91 -8.75 -18.58 8.73
CA LYS A 91 -9.53 -19.83 8.87
C LYS A 91 -11.03 -19.61 8.64
N HIS A 92 -11.55 -18.53 9.20
CA HIS A 92 -12.95 -18.11 9.03
C HIS A 92 -13.04 -17.05 7.91
N ASN A 93 -12.75 -17.45 6.66
CA ASN A 93 -12.90 -16.56 5.50
C ASN A 93 -14.30 -16.67 4.86
N PHE A 94 -14.60 -15.75 3.95
CA PHE A 94 -15.87 -15.63 3.25
C PHE A 94 -16.30 -16.91 2.52
N ASN A 95 -15.34 -17.67 1.98
CA ASN A 95 -15.59 -18.90 1.24
C ASN A 95 -15.68 -20.15 2.14
N ALA A 96 -15.59 -19.99 3.47
CA ALA A 96 -15.56 -21.08 4.46
C ALA A 96 -14.49 -22.17 4.17
N ASN A 97 -13.44 -21.84 3.42
CA ASN A 97 -12.36 -22.78 3.08
C ASN A 97 -11.22 -22.65 4.09
N ASP A 98 -10.99 -23.68 4.91
CA ASP A 98 -9.97 -23.65 5.95
C ASP A 98 -8.58 -24.17 5.52
N ILE A 99 -8.39 -24.50 4.24
CA ILE A 99 -7.10 -24.93 3.70
C ILE A 99 -6.16 -23.72 3.56
N ASN A 100 -5.10 -23.70 4.37
CA ASN A 100 -4.06 -22.69 4.29
C ASN A 100 -2.90 -23.12 3.39
N ILE A 101 -2.90 -22.67 2.14
CA ILE A 101 -1.76 -22.85 1.21
C ILE A 101 -0.68 -21.76 1.35
N PHE A 102 -0.94 -20.74 2.16
CA PHE A 102 -0.12 -19.53 2.27
C PHE A 102 0.79 -19.51 3.49
N GLY A 103 0.65 -20.47 4.42
CA GLY A 103 1.44 -20.53 5.65
C GLY A 103 1.31 -19.27 6.50
N GLU A 104 2.45 -18.64 6.83
CA GLU A 104 2.54 -17.42 7.65
C GLU A 104 2.68 -16.13 6.81
N VAL A 105 2.45 -16.18 5.50
CA VAL A 105 2.61 -15.02 4.62
C VAL A 105 1.64 -13.90 5.01
N ARG A 106 2.14 -12.66 4.97
CA ARG A 106 1.39 -11.44 5.27
C ARG A 106 1.42 -10.50 4.08
N SER A 107 0.34 -9.75 3.90
CA SER A 107 0.34 -8.56 3.05
C SER A 107 0.77 -7.37 3.90
N PHE A 108 1.48 -6.41 3.33
CA PHE A 108 1.99 -5.24 4.02
C PHE A 108 1.34 -3.98 3.46
N ASN A 109 0.64 -3.24 4.31
CA ASN A 109 -0.14 -2.09 3.89
C ASN A 109 -0.01 -0.94 4.89
N VAL A 110 -0.31 0.27 4.45
CA VAL A 110 -0.50 1.45 5.29
C VAL A 110 -1.92 1.97 5.13
N LEU A 111 -2.56 2.27 6.26
CA LEU A 111 -3.83 3.00 6.33
C LEU A 111 -3.54 4.42 6.81
N CYS A 112 -3.76 5.40 5.94
CA CYS A 112 -3.70 6.82 6.26
C CYS A 112 -5.12 7.39 6.38
N VAL A 113 -5.50 7.77 7.59
CA VAL A 113 -6.80 8.35 7.91
C VAL A 113 -6.69 9.87 7.89
N ALA A 114 -7.57 10.52 7.13
CA ALA A 114 -7.66 11.97 7.07
C ALA A 114 -8.25 12.55 8.37
N ARG A 115 -7.56 13.53 8.97
CA ARG A 115 -8.05 14.28 10.14
C ARG A 115 -9.11 15.30 9.70
N LYS A 116 -10.32 14.84 9.38
CA LYS A 116 -11.44 15.67 8.90
C LYS A 116 -12.19 16.45 9.99
N GLY A 117 -11.61 16.63 11.18
CA GLY A 117 -12.33 17.15 12.35
C GLY A 117 -13.46 16.22 12.85
N ARG A 118 -13.54 15.00 12.33
CA ARG A 118 -14.42 13.93 12.82
C ARG A 118 -13.70 13.19 13.95
N ASP A 119 -14.47 12.62 14.89
CA ASP A 119 -13.94 11.65 15.85
C ASP A 119 -13.08 10.63 15.10
N ALA A 120 -11.87 10.37 15.63
CA ALA A 120 -10.93 9.45 15.01
C ALA A 120 -11.66 8.16 14.64
N ILE A 121 -11.61 7.75 13.35
CA ILE A 121 -12.13 6.44 12.94
C ILE A 121 -11.53 5.43 13.93
N PRO A 122 -12.36 4.67 14.68
CA PRO A 122 -11.86 3.70 15.63
C PRO A 122 -10.92 2.78 14.89
N VAL A 123 -9.63 2.90 15.19
CA VAL A 123 -8.59 2.09 14.56
C VAL A 123 -8.74 0.70 15.19
N PRO A 124 -9.11 -0.34 14.42
CA PRO A 124 -9.20 -1.69 14.95
C PRO A 124 -7.89 -2.07 15.64
N ALA A 125 -7.96 -2.83 16.73
CA ALA A 125 -6.77 -3.32 17.46
C ALA A 125 -5.63 -3.88 16.57
N PRO A 126 -5.88 -4.63 15.46
CA PRO A 126 -4.81 -5.10 14.56
C PRO A 126 -4.15 -3.99 13.70
N LEU A 127 -4.75 -2.79 13.64
CA LEU A 127 -4.22 -1.59 13.00
C LEU A 127 -3.48 -0.66 13.99
N VAL A 128 -3.35 -1.06 15.25
CA VAL A 128 -2.53 -0.35 16.25
C VAL A 128 -1.07 -0.78 16.07
N SER A 129 -0.45 -0.40 14.96
CA SER A 129 1.01 -0.39 14.89
C SER A 129 1.53 0.96 15.40
N ARG A 130 2.69 0.92 16.04
CA ARG A 130 3.40 2.09 16.57
C ARG A 130 3.57 3.18 15.51
N ASP A 131 3.78 4.40 15.97
CA ASP A 131 4.20 5.56 15.20
C ASP A 131 5.15 5.16 14.06
N LEU A 132 4.76 5.37 12.79
CA LEU A 132 5.55 4.97 11.61
C LEU A 132 6.95 5.57 11.63
N ASP A 133 7.07 6.77 12.23
CA ASP A 133 8.32 7.48 12.45
C ASP A 133 9.29 6.72 13.38
N LYS A 134 8.81 5.68 14.09
CA LYS A 134 9.56 4.91 15.10
C LYS A 134 9.61 3.42 14.79
N ILE A 135 9.17 3.00 13.61
CA ILE A 135 9.15 1.57 13.24
C ILE A 135 10.39 1.19 12.47
N THR A 136 11.12 0.21 13.00
CA THR A 136 12.07 -0.58 12.22
C THR A 136 11.29 -1.65 11.47
N LEU A 137 11.22 -1.54 10.15
CA LEU A 137 10.60 -2.58 9.32
C LEU A 137 11.43 -3.86 9.40
N PRO A 138 10.80 -5.04 9.41
CA PRO A 138 11.54 -6.27 9.19
C PRO A 138 12.16 -6.23 7.80
N VAL A 139 13.46 -6.51 7.70
CA VAL A 139 14.13 -6.74 6.41
C VAL A 139 13.49 -7.97 5.79
N ILE A 140 12.80 -7.78 4.66
CA ILE A 140 12.28 -8.90 3.87
C ILE A 140 13.49 -9.56 3.21
N THR A 141 13.98 -10.64 3.80
CA THR A 141 14.95 -11.50 3.11
C THR A 141 14.18 -12.32 2.08
N GLN A 142 14.60 -12.28 0.82
CA GLN A 142 13.96 -13.00 -0.29
C GLN A 142 13.88 -14.55 -0.10
N ASN A 143 14.27 -15.09 1.05
CA ASN A 143 14.36 -16.54 1.30
C ASN A 143 13.86 -16.99 2.69
N GLY A 144 13.07 -16.20 3.40
CA GLY A 144 12.42 -16.66 4.64
C GLY A 144 13.38 -17.06 5.77
N LYS A 145 14.65 -16.65 5.71
CA LYS A 145 15.61 -16.84 6.80
C LYS A 145 15.84 -15.49 7.48
N LYS A 146 15.51 -15.42 8.78
CA LYS A 146 15.96 -14.34 9.66
C LYS A 146 17.51 -14.33 9.74
N PRO A 147 18.11 -13.17 10.03
CA PRO A 147 19.54 -13.10 10.37
C PRO A 147 19.89 -13.99 11.57
#